data_AF-A0A7C1SBZ3-F1
#
_entry.id   AF-A0A7C1SBZ3-F1
#
_cell.length_a   1.000
_cell.length_b   1.000
_cell.length_c   1.000
_cell.angle_alpha   90.00
_cell.angle_beta   90.00
_cell.angle_gamma   90.00
#
_symmetry.space_group_name_H-M   'P 1'
#
loop_
_entity.id
_entity.type
_entity.pdbx_description
1 polymer ?
#
loop_
_entity_poly.entity_id
_entity_poly.type
_entity_poly.pdbx_seq_one_letter_code
_entity_poly.pdbx_strand_id
1 'polypeptide(L)'
;MSERLSIVIPSEMNVDLEKLQKILKMDKSTVIRHLLSKSIREVKIETFLDEYRKGKLSLGKAAELAGVNLWEFIEQCRKNQIQLDLSEEEAEIGIRRVEKIDIQKYKKTMKNSLESLEK
;
A
#
# COMPACT_ATOMS: atom_id res chain seq x y z
N MET A 1 11.20 -0.95 17.00
CA MET A 1 11.40 -1.93 18.10
C MET A 1 10.91 -3.29 17.60
N SER A 2 11.55 -4.38 18.02
CA SER A 2 11.12 -5.75 17.67
C SER A 2 10.61 -6.46 18.92
N GLU A 3 9.50 -7.17 18.81
CA GLU A 3 8.89 -7.94 19.90
C GLU A 3 8.93 -9.44 19.60
N ARG A 4 9.04 -10.27 20.64
CA ARG A 4 9.03 -11.73 20.50
C ARG A 4 7.58 -12.23 20.46
N LEU A 5 7.24 -12.97 19.41
CA LEU A 5 5.96 -13.65 19.27
C LEU A 5 6.16 -15.17 19.42
N SER A 6 5.34 -15.82 20.25
CA SER A 6 5.26 -17.28 20.36
C SER A 6 3.89 -17.73 19.88
N ILE A 7 3.84 -18.67 18.93
CA ILE A 7 2.61 -19.20 18.35
C ILE A 7 2.66 -20.73 18.29
N VAL A 8 1.49 -21.35 18.42
CA VAL A 8 1.30 -22.77 18.15
C VAL A 8 0.73 -22.90 16.74
N ILE A 9 1.35 -23.72 15.90
CA ILE A 9 0.92 -23.94 14.52
C ILE A 9 0.60 -25.42 14.29
N PRO A 10 -0.33 -25.75 13.36
CA PRO A 10 -0.57 -27.13 12.95
C PRO A 10 0.69 -27.81 12.41
N SER A 11 0.79 -29.13 12.59
CA SER A 11 1.92 -29.93 12.10
C SER A 11 2.11 -29.81 10.58
N GLU A 12 1.01 -29.81 9.83
CA GLU A 12 1.01 -29.64 8.37
C GLU A 12 1.67 -28.31 7.94
N MET A 13 1.33 -27.21 8.62
CA MET A 13 1.93 -25.90 8.36
C MET A 13 3.44 -25.91 8.65
N ASN A 14 3.86 -26.60 9.71
CA ASN A 14 5.28 -26.72 10.03
C ASN A 14 6.06 -27.46 8.92
N VAL A 15 5.48 -28.51 8.35
CA VAL A 15 6.06 -29.25 7.23
C VAL A 15 6.26 -28.35 6.00
N ASP A 16 5.28 -27.50 5.68
CA ASP A 16 5.41 -26.59 4.54
C ASP A 16 6.44 -25.47 4.78
N LEU A 17 6.53 -24.95 6.01
CA LEU A 17 7.58 -24.00 6.39
C LEU A 17 8.98 -24.61 6.24
N GLU A 18 9.16 -25.89 6.56
CA GLU A 18 10.45 -26.59 6.36
C GLU A 18 10.80 -26.74 4.88
N LYS A 19 9.83 -27.02 4.01
CA LYS A 19 10.05 -27.02 2.55
C LYS A 19 10.45 -25.63 2.05
N LEU A 20 9.75 -24.59 2.49
CA LEU A 20 10.01 -23.21 2.08
C LEU A 20 11.39 -22.71 2.54
N GLN A 21 11.84 -23.09 3.74
CA GLN A 21 13.21 -22.80 4.20
C GLN A 21 14.26 -23.32 3.22
N LYS A 22 14.09 -24.54 2.70
CA LYS A 22 15.02 -25.14 1.72
C LYS A 22 14.97 -24.43 0.36
N ILE A 23 13.77 -24.10 -0.12
CA ILE A 23 13.57 -23.43 -1.42
C ILE A 23 14.13 -22.00 -1.39
N LEU A 24 13.77 -21.24 -0.37
CA LEU A 24 14.12 -19.83 -0.24
C LEU A 24 15.52 -19.60 0.35
N LYS A 25 16.17 -20.66 0.87
CA LYS A 25 17.46 -20.62 1.56
C LYS A 25 17.47 -19.60 2.71
N MET A 26 16.44 -19.66 3.54
CA MET A 26 16.21 -18.77 4.68
C MET A 26 15.98 -19.60 5.95
N ASP A 27 16.36 -19.07 7.10
CA ASP A 27 15.99 -19.67 8.38
C ASP A 27 14.48 -19.56 8.64
N LYS A 28 13.96 -20.41 9.55
CA LYS A 28 12.54 -20.47 9.89
C LYS A 28 11.94 -19.11 10.26
N SER A 29 12.64 -18.32 11.07
CA SER A 29 12.12 -17.03 11.53
C SER A 29 12.05 -16.01 10.39
N THR A 30 12.98 -16.08 9.45
CA THR A 30 13.01 -15.21 8.26
C THR A 30 11.92 -15.59 7.27
N VAL A 31 11.69 -16.89 7.02
CA VAL A 31 10.56 -17.35 6.18
C VAL A 31 9.23 -16.93 6.79
N ILE A 32 9.03 -17.15 8.09
CA ILE A 32 7.79 -16.78 8.78
C ILE A 32 7.54 -15.28 8.66
N ARG A 33 8.54 -14.44 8.95
CA ARG A 33 8.40 -12.98 8.82
C ARG A 33 8.13 -12.56 7.38
N HIS A 34 8.81 -13.15 6.40
CA HIS A 34 8.59 -12.86 4.99
C HIS A 34 7.13 -13.15 4.57
N LEU A 35 6.61 -14.32 4.93
CA LEU A 35 5.24 -14.72 4.65
C LEU A 35 4.23 -13.83 5.37
N LEU A 36 4.45 -13.55 6.66
CA LEU A 36 3.58 -12.66 7.44
C LEU A 36 3.55 -11.24 6.88
N SER A 37 4.70 -10.66 6.52
CA SER A 37 4.76 -9.33 5.91
C SER A 37 4.00 -9.27 4.59
N LYS A 38 4.10 -10.32 3.76
CA LYS A 38 3.33 -10.41 2.51
C LYS A 38 1.83 -10.50 2.79
N SER A 39 1.42 -11.38 3.70
CA SER A 39 0.01 -11.55 4.07
C SER A 39 -0.60 -10.30 4.70
N ILE A 40 0.11 -9.61 5.61
CA ILE A 40 -0.36 -8.34 6.20
C ILE A 40 -0.61 -7.30 5.11
N ARG A 41 0.30 -7.20 4.13
CA ARG A 41 0.13 -6.27 3.00
C ARG A 41 -1.10 -6.62 2.17
N GLU A 42 -1.30 -7.90 1.84
CA GLU A 42 -2.46 -8.38 1.08
C GLU A 42 -3.77 -8.10 1.81
N VAL A 43 -3.87 -8.49 3.09
CA VAL A 43 -5.05 -8.25 3.92
C VAL A 43 -5.35 -6.75 4.05
N LYS A 44 -4.34 -5.89 4.20
CA LYS A 44 -4.53 -4.44 4.23
C LYS A 44 -5.15 -3.94 2.92
N ILE A 45 -4.60 -4.34 1.78
CA ILE A 45 -5.10 -3.93 0.47
C ILE A 45 -6.57 -4.38 0.32
N GLU A 46 -6.87 -5.64 0.57
CA GLU A 46 -8.23 -6.19 0.49
C GLU A 46 -9.21 -5.44 1.40
N THR A 47 -8.81 -5.18 2.64
CA THR A 47 -9.63 -4.45 3.63
C THR A 47 -10.01 -3.06 3.13
N PHE A 48 -9.04 -2.29 2.63
CA PHE A 48 -9.30 -0.91 2.21
C PHE A 48 -9.90 -0.81 0.81
N LEU A 49 -9.72 -1.82 -0.05
CA LEU A 49 -10.51 -1.96 -1.27
C LEU A 49 -11.99 -2.13 -0.94
N ASP A 50 -12.33 -2.94 0.06
CA ASP A 50 -13.73 -3.17 0.45
C ASP A 50 -14.36 -1.91 1.08
N GLU A 51 -13.62 -1.19 1.91
CA GLU A 51 -14.11 0.08 2.48
C GLU A 51 -14.23 1.18 1.41
N TYR A 52 -13.33 1.23 0.41
CA TYR A 52 -13.48 2.09 -0.77
C TYR A 52 -14.73 1.71 -1.58
N ARG A 53 -14.92 0.43 -1.88
CA ARG A 53 -16.09 -0.09 -2.61
C ARG A 53 -17.41 0.29 -1.94
N LYS A 54 -17.45 0.33 -0.61
CA LYS A 54 -18.61 0.76 0.18
C LYS A 54 -18.83 2.29 0.20
N GLY A 55 -17.99 3.06 -0.49
CA GLY A 55 -18.06 4.53 -0.52
C GLY A 55 -17.64 5.20 0.79
N LYS A 56 -16.99 4.48 1.71
CA LYS A 56 -16.63 5.01 3.04
C LYS A 56 -15.31 5.78 3.03
N LEU A 57 -14.47 5.55 2.04
CA LEU A 57 -13.15 6.18 1.91
C LEU A 57 -13.02 6.76 0.50
N SER A 58 -12.30 7.87 0.37
CA SER A 58 -11.84 8.34 -0.93
C SER A 58 -10.72 7.43 -1.45
N LEU A 59 -10.49 7.44 -2.77
CA LEU A 59 -9.43 6.64 -3.41
C LEU A 59 -8.05 6.90 -2.79
N GLY A 60 -7.71 8.17 -2.55
CA GLY A 60 -6.46 8.57 -1.91
C GLY A 60 -6.35 8.09 -0.46
N LYS A 61 -7.43 8.18 0.32
CA LYS A 61 -7.42 7.74 1.72
C LYS A 61 -7.32 6.21 1.83
N ALA A 62 -8.00 5.48 0.95
CA ALA A 62 -7.92 4.03 0.90
C ALA A 62 -6.50 3.56 0.55
N ALA A 63 -5.84 4.20 -0.43
CA ALA A 63 -4.44 3.92 -0.78
C ALA A 63 -3.48 4.17 0.40
N GLU A 64 -3.62 5.32 1.06
CA GLU A 64 -2.82 5.70 2.24
C GLU A 64 -2.94 4.64 3.35
N LEU A 65 -4.17 4.25 3.70
CA LEU A 65 -4.42 3.27 4.76
C LEU A 65 -3.96 1.87 4.38
N ALA A 66 -4.13 1.48 3.11
CA ALA A 66 -3.56 0.24 2.56
C ALA A 66 -2.02 0.22 2.65
N GLY A 67 -1.38 1.39 2.70
CA GLY A 67 0.08 1.51 2.72
C GLY A 67 0.70 1.27 1.35
N VAL A 68 -0.02 1.64 0.29
CA VAL A 68 0.45 1.62 -1.09
C VAL A 68 0.30 3.02 -1.69
N ASN A 69 1.03 3.30 -2.77
CA ASN A 69 0.81 4.55 -3.48
C ASN A 69 -0.52 4.50 -4.27
N LEU A 70 -1.01 5.67 -4.68
CA LEU A 70 -2.28 5.82 -5.38
C LEU A 70 -2.39 4.94 -6.64
N TRP A 71 -1.33 4.88 -7.45
CA TRP A 71 -1.32 4.13 -8.71
C TRP A 71 -1.38 2.62 -8.50
N GLU A 72 -0.66 2.12 -7.49
CA GLU A 72 -0.78 0.72 -7.11
C GLU A 72 -2.21 0.40 -6.63
N PHE A 73 -2.82 1.27 -5.83
CA PHE A 73 -4.20 1.06 -5.38
C PHE A 73 -5.20 1.06 -6.54
N ILE A 74 -5.03 1.96 -7.51
CA ILE A 74 -5.83 1.97 -8.76
C ILE A 74 -5.70 0.64 -9.51
N GLU A 75 -4.49 0.11 -9.64
CA GLU A 75 -4.27 -1.20 -10.29
C GLU A 75 -4.92 -2.34 -9.49
N GLN A 76 -4.94 -2.25 -8.16
CA GLN A 76 -5.67 -3.20 -7.32
C GLN A 76 -7.18 -3.09 -7.49
N CYS A 77 -7.75 -1.89 -7.61
CA CYS A 77 -9.16 -1.71 -7.96
C CYS A 77 -9.48 -2.39 -9.31
N ARG A 78 -8.64 -2.17 -10.33
CA ARG A 78 -8.79 -2.79 -11.65
C ARG A 78 -8.77 -4.32 -11.58
N LYS A 79 -7.81 -4.91 -10.87
CA LYS A 79 -7.69 -6.37 -10.68
C LYS A 79 -8.90 -6.98 -9.96
N ASN A 80 -9.46 -6.24 -9.00
CA ASN A 80 -10.61 -6.67 -8.20
C ASN A 80 -11.96 -6.21 -8.76
N GLN A 81 -11.98 -5.70 -10.00
CA GLN A 81 -13.18 -5.22 -10.70
C GLN A 81 -13.98 -4.19 -9.87
N ILE A 82 -13.27 -3.34 -9.14
CA ILE A 82 -13.85 -2.23 -8.40
C ILE A 82 -13.84 -1.02 -9.31
N GLN A 83 -15.02 -0.48 -9.59
CA GLN A 83 -15.17 0.73 -10.37
C GLN A 83 -14.52 1.91 -9.63
N LEU A 84 -13.75 2.71 -10.38
CA LEU A 84 -13.28 3.98 -9.86
C LEU A 84 -14.42 4.98 -9.92
N ASP A 85 -14.66 5.65 -8.80
CA ASP A 85 -15.44 6.88 -8.74
C ASP A 85 -14.59 8.04 -9.31
N LEU A 86 -14.29 7.94 -10.60
CA LEU A 86 -13.49 8.89 -11.37
C LEU A 86 -13.93 8.83 -12.83
N SER A 87 -14.46 9.94 -13.34
CA SER A 87 -14.79 10.09 -14.75
C SER A 87 -13.56 10.41 -15.61
N GLU A 88 -13.68 10.18 -16.92
CA GLU A 88 -12.65 10.56 -17.90
C GLU A 88 -12.38 12.06 -17.87
N GLU A 89 -13.42 12.89 -17.80
CA GLU A 89 -13.30 14.35 -17.72
C GLU A 89 -12.53 14.80 -16.48
N GLU A 90 -12.84 14.23 -15.32
CA GLU A 90 -12.12 14.51 -14.06
C GLU A 90 -10.65 14.10 -14.15
N ALA A 91 -10.37 12.94 -14.76
CA ALA A 91 -9.01 12.49 -14.99
C ALA A 91 -8.23 13.46 -15.90
N GLU A 92 -8.81 13.88 -17.02
CA GLU A 92 -8.21 14.86 -17.93
C GLU A 92 -7.94 16.21 -17.27
N ILE A 93 -8.89 16.70 -16.45
CA ILE A 93 -8.71 17.93 -15.68
C ILE A 93 -7.52 17.77 -14.73
N GLY A 94 -7.43 16.64 -14.04
CA GLY A 94 -6.32 16.32 -13.15
C GLY A 94 -4.98 16.33 -13.88
N ILE A 95 -4.89 15.64 -15.02
CA ILE A 95 -3.68 15.56 -15.85
C ILE A 95 -3.27 16.97 -16.30
N ARG A 96 -4.17 17.74 -16.92
CA ARG A 96 -3.88 19.10 -17.40
C ARG A 96 -3.42 20.04 -16.29
N ARG A 97 -3.97 19.90 -15.08
CA ARG A 97 -3.52 20.68 -13.93
C ARG A 97 -2.08 20.34 -13.57
N VAL A 98 -1.75 19.05 -13.50
CA VAL A 98 -0.40 18.59 -13.14
C VAL A 98 0.62 18.95 -14.21
N GLU A 99 0.29 18.80 -15.50
CA GLU A 99 1.18 19.14 -16.62
C GLU A 99 1.62 20.61 -16.62
N LYS A 100 0.76 21.52 -16.16
CA LYS A 100 1.05 22.95 -16.10
C LYS A 100 1.86 23.36 -14.88
N ILE A 101 2.12 22.46 -13.94
CA ILE A 101 2.90 22.76 -12.73
C ILE A 101 4.38 22.76 -13.07
N ASP A 102 5.06 23.89 -12.86
CA ASP A 102 6.51 23.93 -12.74
C ASP A 102 6.90 23.29 -11.40
N ILE A 103 7.29 22.01 -11.46
CA ILE A 103 7.64 21.19 -10.29
C ILE A 103 8.82 21.80 -9.51
N GLN A 104 9.79 22.42 -10.19
CA GLN A 104 10.97 22.97 -9.52
C GLN A 104 10.61 24.23 -8.76
N LYS A 105 9.85 25.13 -9.38
CA LYS A 105 9.32 26.33 -8.73
C LYS A 105 8.43 25.95 -7.55
N TYR A 106 7.53 24.99 -7.72
CA TYR A 106 6.63 24.52 -6.66
C TYR A 106 7.41 23.97 -5.45
N LYS A 107 8.41 23.12 -5.67
CA LYS A 107 9.28 22.58 -4.60
C LYS A 107 10.01 23.70 -3.85
N LYS A 108 10.55 24.68 -4.57
CA LYS A 108 11.23 25.83 -3.97
C LYS A 108 10.29 26.65 -3.10
N THR A 109 9.08 26.94 -3.59
CA THR A 109 8.07 27.69 -2.83
C THR A 109 7.68 26.94 -1.55
N MET A 110 7.39 25.64 -1.63
CA MET A 110 7.00 24.84 -0.46
C MET A 110 8.11 24.76 0.60
N LYS A 111 9.37 24.58 0.17
CA LYS A 111 10.52 24.58 1.08
C LYS A 111 10.63 25.89 1.86
N ASN A 112 10.54 27.02 1.17
CA ASN A 112 10.60 28.33 1.80
C ASN A 112 9.44 28.56 2.80
N SER A 113 8.24 28.09 2.48
CA SER A 113 7.08 28.18 3.38
C SER A 113 7.26 27.34 4.64
N LEU A 114 7.81 26.13 4.55
CA LEU A 114 8.07 25.29 5.73
C LEU A 114 9.15 25.88 6.63
N GLU A 115 10.26 26.37 6.05
CA GLU A 115 11.33 27.04 6.80
C GLU A 115 10.88 28.32 7.51
N SER A 116 9.79 28.96 7.02
CA SER A 116 9.21 30.15 7.65
C SER A 116 8.28 29.84 8.83
N LEU A 117 7.78 28.60 8.94
CA LEU A 117 6.92 28.14 10.03
C LEU A 117 7.71 27.59 11.22
N GLU A 118 8.99 27.26 11.01
CA GLU A 118 9.91 26.77 12.04
C GLU A 118 10.67 27.90 12.78
N LYS A 119 10.37 29.18 12.46
CA LYS A 119 10.90 30.38 13.12
C LYS A 119 9.83 31.06 13.96
#